data_AF-A0A147J4M9-F1
#
_entry.id   AF-A0A147J4M9-F1
#
_cell.length_a   1.000
_cell.length_b   1.000
_cell.length_c   1.000
_cell.angle_alpha   90.00
_cell.angle_beta   90.00
_cell.angle_gamma   90.00
#
_symmetry.space_group_name_H-M   'P 1'
#
loop_
_entity.id
_entity.type
_entity.pdbx_description
1 polymer ?
#
loop_
_entity_poly.entity_id
_entity_poly.type
_entity_poly.pdbx_seq_one_letter_code
_entity_poly.pdbx_strand_id
1 'polypeptide(L)'
;MALRFSHTRWLFAAGLALAPLAAASAQMVTQSPTTVPGARPVTVERIKVHSAAIEGNLEGNSADRDVIVVLPPDYARNKTRRYPVLYALHGYSIGADQWTKEIHVPASIE
;
A
#
# COMPACT_ATOMS: atom_id res chain seq x y z
N MET A 1 -50.28 -47.60 43.85
CA MET A 1 -49.82 -47.71 42.45
C MET A 1 -49.67 -46.29 41.91
N ALA A 2 -48.47 -45.71 42.02
CA ALA A 2 -48.21 -44.31 41.69
C ALA A 2 -47.21 -44.24 40.52
N LEU A 3 -47.67 -43.75 39.37
CA LEU A 3 -46.83 -43.52 38.19
C LEU A 3 -45.91 -42.31 38.45
N ARG A 4 -44.60 -42.55 38.49
CA ARG A 4 -43.58 -41.50 38.53
C ARG A 4 -43.28 -41.05 37.10
N PHE A 5 -43.67 -39.84 36.75
CA PHE A 5 -43.27 -39.19 35.48
C PHE A 5 -41.79 -38.79 35.54
N SER A 6 -40.97 -39.54 34.80
CA SER A 6 -39.56 -39.21 34.52
C SER A 6 -39.49 -37.99 33.61
N HIS A 7 -38.98 -36.87 34.14
CA HIS A 7 -38.67 -35.67 33.35
C HIS A 7 -37.25 -35.79 32.81
N THR A 8 -37.07 -36.46 31.68
CA THR A 8 -35.81 -36.42 30.93
C THR A 8 -35.65 -35.01 30.35
N ARG A 9 -34.87 -34.17 31.05
CA ARG A 9 -34.50 -32.84 30.58
C ARG A 9 -33.47 -32.98 29.45
N TRP A 10 -33.89 -32.72 28.22
CA TRP A 10 -32.98 -32.54 27.10
C TRP A 10 -32.16 -31.27 27.31
N LEU A 11 -30.90 -31.41 27.70
CA LEU A 11 -29.93 -30.31 27.68
C LEU A 11 -29.42 -30.15 26.25
N PHE A 12 -30.00 -29.22 25.50
CA PHE A 12 -29.38 -28.72 24.27
C PHE A 12 -28.18 -27.84 24.66
N ALA A 13 -26.97 -28.39 24.56
CA ALA A 13 -25.75 -27.60 24.66
C ALA A 13 -25.60 -26.78 23.37
N ALA A 14 -25.89 -25.48 23.43
CA ALA A 14 -25.58 -24.53 22.36
C ALA A 14 -24.08 -24.23 22.38
N GLY A 15 -23.29 -25.00 21.63
CA GLY A 15 -21.88 -24.68 21.39
C GLY A 15 -21.78 -23.52 20.39
N LEU A 16 -21.50 -22.30 20.89
CA LEU A 16 -21.17 -21.17 20.03
C LEU A 16 -19.71 -21.33 19.57
N ALA A 17 -19.51 -21.95 18.41
CA ALA A 17 -18.19 -22.01 17.80
C ALA A 17 -17.79 -20.60 17.32
N LEU A 18 -16.85 -19.96 18.02
CA LEU A 18 -16.23 -18.72 17.59
C LEU A 18 -15.31 -19.04 16.40
N ALA A 19 -15.82 -18.89 15.17
CA ALA A 19 -14.98 -18.98 13.99
C ALA A 19 -14.01 -17.77 13.98
N PRO A 20 -12.70 -17.96 13.77
CA PRO A 20 -11.79 -16.84 13.62
C PRO A 20 -12.16 -16.11 12.33
N LEU A 21 -12.54 -14.84 12.44
CA LEU A 21 -12.57 -13.92 11.31
C LEU A 21 -11.14 -13.81 10.80
N ALA A 22 -10.82 -14.55 9.74
CA ALA A 22 -9.58 -14.32 9.00
C ALA A 22 -9.66 -12.88 8.48
N ALA A 23 -8.80 -12.00 8.98
CA ALA A 23 -8.62 -10.67 8.43
C ALA A 23 -8.13 -10.85 7.00
N ALA A 24 -9.03 -10.74 6.02
CA ALA A 24 -8.63 -10.65 4.63
C ALA A 24 -7.78 -9.39 4.48
N SER A 25 -6.52 -9.56 4.07
CA SER A 25 -5.71 -8.44 3.61
C SER A 25 -6.44 -7.81 2.43
N ALA A 26 -6.98 -6.60 2.60
CA ALA A 26 -7.66 -5.86 1.55
C ALA A 26 -6.73 -5.34 0.44
N GLN A 27 -5.47 -5.79 0.42
CA GLN A 27 -4.46 -5.31 -0.50
C GLN A 27 -4.45 -6.15 -1.78
N MET A 28 -5.04 -5.59 -2.83
CA MET A 28 -5.07 -6.21 -4.15
C MET A 28 -3.68 -6.11 -4.78
N VAL A 29 -3.05 -7.25 -5.08
CA VAL A 29 -1.87 -7.27 -5.95
C VAL A 29 -2.31 -6.88 -7.36
N THR A 30 -1.72 -5.82 -7.90
CA THR A 30 -1.94 -5.35 -9.26
C THR A 30 -1.13 -6.18 -10.25
N GLN A 31 -1.55 -6.23 -11.51
CA GLN A 31 -0.80 -6.94 -12.55
C GLN A 31 0.31 -6.07 -13.13
N SER A 32 1.50 -6.65 -13.31
CA SER A 32 2.62 -5.96 -13.95
C SER A 32 2.28 -5.59 -15.41
N PRO A 33 2.67 -4.39 -15.87
CA PRO A 33 2.48 -4.00 -17.27
C PRO A 33 3.34 -4.88 -18.20
N THR A 34 2.89 -5.03 -19.44
CA THR A 34 3.75 -5.61 -20.49
C THR A 34 4.84 -4.62 -20.85
N THR A 35 6.09 -5.07 -20.87
CA THR A 35 7.25 -4.24 -21.24
C THR A 35 7.16 -3.76 -22.68
N VAL A 36 7.42 -2.47 -22.93
CA VAL A 36 7.47 -1.92 -24.30
C VAL A 36 8.86 -2.21 -24.91
N PRO A 37 8.94 -2.87 -26.08
CA PRO A 37 10.21 -3.10 -26.75
C PRO A 37 10.96 -1.80 -27.02
N GLY A 38 12.22 -1.74 -26.60
CA GLY A 38 13.09 -0.57 -26.82
C GLY A 38 12.93 0.58 -25.82
N ALA A 39 12.12 0.41 -24.77
CA ALA A 39 12.09 1.33 -23.65
C ALA A 39 13.48 1.53 -23.05
N ARG A 40 13.85 2.80 -22.82
CA ARG A 40 15.17 3.14 -22.26
C ARG A 40 15.08 3.11 -20.74
N PRO A 41 16.10 2.59 -20.03
CA PRO A 41 16.05 2.50 -18.59
C PRO A 41 15.99 3.90 -17.95
N VAL A 42 15.08 4.07 -17.02
CA VAL A 42 14.99 5.24 -16.14
C VAL A 42 15.83 5.03 -14.88
N THR A 43 16.15 6.12 -14.17
CA THR A 43 16.79 6.06 -12.85
C THR A 43 15.77 6.34 -11.77
N VAL A 44 15.71 5.51 -10.74
CA VAL A 44 14.82 5.71 -9.58
C VAL A 44 15.66 6.17 -8.39
N GLU A 45 15.41 7.37 -7.91
CA GLU A 45 16.02 7.92 -6.70
C GLU A 45 15.01 7.90 -5.55
N ARG A 46 15.49 7.54 -4.36
CA ARG A 46 14.72 7.55 -3.12
C ARG A 46 15.36 8.55 -2.19
N ILE A 47 14.64 9.62 -1.89
CA ILE A 47 15.15 10.74 -1.10
C ILE A 47 14.23 10.99 0.09
N LYS A 48 14.78 11.66 1.11
CA LYS A 48 14.02 12.14 2.26
C LYS A 48 14.01 13.66 2.21
N VAL A 49 12.83 14.25 2.26
CA VAL A 49 12.63 15.71 2.24
C VAL A 49 12.08 16.13 3.59
N HIS A 50 12.79 17.03 4.26
CA HIS A 50 12.31 17.64 5.49
C HIS A 50 11.31 18.75 5.18
N SER A 51 10.13 18.71 5.79
CA SER A 51 9.04 19.67 5.56
C SER A 51 8.72 20.46 6.83
N ALA A 52 9.22 21.70 6.88
CA ALA A 52 8.95 22.63 8.00
C ALA A 52 7.45 22.89 8.21
N ALA A 53 6.65 22.83 7.14
CA ALA A 53 5.21 23.12 7.18
C ALA A 53 4.38 22.11 7.99
N ILE A 54 4.93 20.93 8.30
CA ILE A 54 4.24 19.88 9.05
C ILE A 54 4.97 19.51 10.34
N GLU A 55 5.97 20.28 10.77
CA GLU A 55 6.57 20.09 12.09
C GLU A 55 5.51 20.25 13.19
N GLY A 56 5.50 19.31 14.15
CA GLY A 56 4.56 19.36 15.27
C GLY A 56 3.08 19.28 14.87
N ASN A 57 2.76 18.75 13.68
CA ASN A 57 1.38 18.54 13.25
C ASN A 57 0.60 17.69 14.27
N LEU A 58 -0.72 17.94 14.36
CA LEU A 58 -1.59 17.32 15.38
C LEU A 58 -1.73 15.80 15.25
N GLU A 59 -1.46 15.25 14.06
CA GLU A 59 -1.46 13.81 13.82
C GLU A 59 -0.16 13.14 14.28
N GLY A 60 0.85 13.92 14.68
CA GLY A 60 2.15 13.41 15.11
C GLY A 60 2.98 12.82 13.96
N ASN A 61 2.64 13.14 12.71
CA ASN A 61 3.39 12.65 11.55
C ASN A 61 4.81 13.21 11.56
N SER A 62 5.80 12.43 11.09
CA SER A 62 7.15 12.93 10.90
C SER A 62 7.21 14.04 9.86
N ALA A 63 8.00 15.08 10.12
CA ALA A 63 8.31 16.13 9.15
C ALA A 63 9.24 15.64 8.02
N ASP A 64 9.91 14.51 8.22
CA ASP A 64 10.75 13.89 7.19
C ASP A 64 9.93 12.97 6.28
N ARG A 65 9.80 13.35 5.01
CA ARG A 65 8.93 12.68 4.04
C ARG A 65 9.73 11.90 3.01
N ASP A 66 9.37 10.64 2.82
CA ASP A 66 9.95 9.82 1.76
C ASP A 66 9.37 10.23 0.40
N VAL A 67 10.26 10.50 -0.55
CA VAL A 67 9.93 10.89 -1.93
C VAL A 67 10.69 9.99 -2.89
N ILE A 68 10.01 9.53 -3.94
CA ILE A 68 10.60 8.73 -5.00
C ILE A 68 10.58 9.56 -6.28
N VAL A 69 11.74 9.73 -6.90
CA VAL A 69 11.91 10.51 -8.13
C VAL A 69 12.34 9.57 -9.24
N VAL A 70 11.61 9.59 -10.37
CA VAL A 70 11.96 8.82 -11.57
C VAL A 70 12.53 9.77 -12.60
N LEU A 71 13.81 9.58 -12.92
CA LEU A 71 14.58 10.44 -13.81
C LEU A 71 14.67 9.85 -15.21
N PRO A 72 14.52 10.66 -16.26
CA PRO A 72 14.59 10.19 -17.64
C PRO A 72 16.01 9.72 -18.02
N PRO A 73 16.15 8.86 -19.04
CA PRO A 73 17.42 8.20 -19.41
C PRO A 73 18.59 9.13 -19.76
N ASP A 74 18.33 10.41 -20.03
CA ASP A 74 19.33 11.42 -20.40
C ASP A 74 19.62 12.45 -19.30
N TYR A 75 18.93 12.37 -18.15
CA TYR A 75 19.00 13.37 -17.09
C TYR A 75 20.43 13.63 -16.59
N ALA A 76 21.19 12.57 -16.35
CA ALA A 76 22.55 12.69 -15.84
C ALA A 76 23.51 13.37 -16.85
N ARG A 77 23.26 13.23 -18.16
CA ARG A 77 24.13 13.76 -19.22
C ARG A 77 23.75 15.19 -19.63
N ASN A 78 22.46 15.53 -19.56
CA ASN A 78 21.93 16.80 -20.05
C ASN A 78 21.67 17.82 -18.91
N LYS A 79 22.72 18.31 -18.26
CA LYS A 79 22.64 19.14 -17.03
C LYS A 79 21.90 20.47 -17.20
N THR A 80 21.82 21.02 -18.40
CA THR A 80 21.12 22.29 -18.70
C THR A 80 19.66 22.10 -19.13
N ARG A 81 19.28 20.87 -19.50
CA ARG A 81 17.92 20.56 -19.94
C ARG A 81 16.96 20.64 -18.75
N ARG A 82 15.77 21.17 -18.99
CA ARG A 82 14.64 21.11 -18.06
C ARG A 82 13.65 20.06 -18.55
N TYR A 83 13.01 19.39 -17.61
CA TYR A 83 12.00 18.37 -17.86
C TYR A 83 10.69 18.81 -17.18
N PRO A 84 9.53 18.56 -17.80
CA PRO A 84 8.27 18.69 -17.08
C PRO A 84 8.26 17.73 -15.89
N VAL A 85 7.59 18.11 -14.81
CA VAL A 85 7.46 17.30 -13.60
C VAL A 85 6.02 16.85 -13.46
N LEU A 86 5.80 15.54 -13.33
CA LEU A 86 4.52 14.96 -12.96
C LEU A 86 4.56 14.59 -11.48
N TYR A 87 3.62 15.13 -10.71
CA TYR A 87 3.40 14.72 -9.32
C TYR A 87 2.41 13.57 -9.29
N ALA A 88 2.91 12.40 -8.92
CA ALA A 88 2.11 11.20 -8.85
C ALA A 88 1.81 10.89 -7.37
N LEU A 89 0.55 11.11 -6.98
CA LEU A 89 0.10 11.06 -5.59
C LEU A 89 -0.56 9.73 -5.30
N HIS A 90 -0.26 9.17 -4.14
CA HIS A 90 -0.87 7.93 -3.67
C HIS A 90 -2.21 8.18 -2.95
N GLY A 91 -3.00 7.13 -2.80
CA GLY A 91 -4.26 7.17 -2.06
C GLY A 91 -4.08 7.22 -0.54
N TYR A 92 -5.20 7.29 0.15
CA TYR A 92 -5.27 7.17 1.61
C TYR A 92 -4.75 5.79 2.07
N SER A 93 -4.17 5.73 3.28
CA SER A 93 -3.63 4.53 3.94
C SER A 93 -2.31 3.95 3.42
N ILE A 94 -1.68 4.52 2.39
CA ILE A 94 -0.43 3.99 1.83
C ILE A 94 0.62 5.09 1.72
N GLY A 95 1.90 4.72 1.61
CA GLY A 95 3.02 5.64 1.38
C GLY A 95 3.63 5.47 -0.02
N ALA A 96 4.58 6.34 -0.36
CA ALA A 96 5.25 6.34 -1.67
C ALA A 96 5.85 4.98 -2.04
N ASP A 97 6.50 4.28 -1.09
CA ASP A 97 7.12 2.98 -1.37
C ASP A 97 6.10 1.92 -1.80
N GLN A 98 5.03 1.75 -1.02
CA GLN A 98 3.97 0.81 -1.37
C GLN A 98 3.33 1.15 -2.71
N TRP A 99 2.99 2.42 -2.91
CA TRP A 99 2.35 2.87 -4.14
C TRP A 99 3.23 2.61 -5.38
N THR A 100 4.55 2.84 -5.30
CA THR A 100 5.46 2.52 -6.41
C THR A 100 5.52 1.03 -6.75
N LYS A 101 5.31 0.15 -5.76
CA LYS A 101 5.19 -1.30 -5.99
C LYS A 101 3.87 -1.64 -6.68
N GLU A 102 2.77 -1.05 -6.23
CA GLU A 102 1.43 -1.25 -6.81
C GLU A 102 1.35 -0.79 -8.26
N ILE A 103 2.04 0.29 -8.64
CA ILE A 103 2.07 0.71 -10.05
C ILE A 103 3.23 0.08 -10.82
N HIS A 104 4.05 -0.79 -10.22
CA HIS A 104 5.18 -1.47 -10.86
C HIS A 104 6.26 -0.54 -11.43
N VAL A 105 6.70 0.48 -10.68
CA VAL A 105 7.87 1.27 -11.08
C VAL A 105 9.13 0.39 -11.09
N PRO A 106 9.99 0.48 -12.11
CA PRO A 106 9.93 1.40 -13.25
C PRO A 106 9.18 0.89 -14.48
N ALA A 107 8.70 -0.35 -14.50
CA ALA A 107 8.07 -0.95 -15.68
C ALA A 107 6.79 -0.23 -16.17
N SER A 108 6.11 0.55 -15.33
CA SER A 108 4.99 1.40 -15.77
C SER A 108 5.41 2.79 -16.29
N ILE A 109 6.69 3.13 -16.19
CA ILE A 109 7.26 4.44 -16.52
C ILE A 109 8.44 4.21 -17.46
N GLU A 110 8.13 4.16 -18.75
CA GLU A 110 9.04 3.80 -19.84
C GLU A 110 9.36 4.97 -20.79
#